data_AF-A0A836RKT2-F1
#
_entry.id   AF-A0A836RKT2-F1
#
_cell.length_a   1.000
_cell.length_b   1.000
_cell.length_c   1.000
_cell.angle_alpha   90.00
_cell.angle_beta   90.00
_cell.angle_gamma   90.00
#
_symmetry.space_group_name_H-M   'P 1'
#
loop_
_entity.id
_entity.type
_entity.pdbx_description
1 polymer ?
#
loop_
_entity_poly.entity_id
_entity_poly.type
_entity_poly.pdbx_seq_one_letter_code
_entity_poly.pdbx_strand_id
1 'polypeptide(L)'
;LKPLVRFLSFAVAGVDPEIMGIGPVYAVPKALTTPTGEGFLYRTDMRLRPWGRSGSLVVSVDGYLDYVKNHALLWEKQALLKARPIAGDMPLAARFLEEVQPHLFCAPVEEVRKTIRDMKSRIEQELQQKGRSWGEVKSGEGSIRDVEFVTQFLQMAHGGRHPEVRSFNTLRALVRLADFGFLQADEYRQLSTGYVFLRTIEHALQLMHNKQTHSLPEDERELAYLARRLDFPDTARFLAHYEQSCSSIRQIYEKYIEGAEQPVAVAPRVEPEAAPVIEGMEPSYAEIFSPDEIRGHKRLLDRLGEENIVEVEAVPRDDGTWRLTVVGFDQIGDLSMICGLLFVYGFDIVDGNVFTAEQVEAPTEPAAPGRFPGRR
;
A
#
# COMPACT_ATOMS: atom_id res chain seq x y z
N LEU A 1 10.50 -45.95 1.47
CA LEU A 1 9.65 -44.81 1.08
C LEU A 1 10.54 -43.58 0.87
N LYS A 2 10.44 -42.91 -0.28
CA LYS A 2 11.13 -41.62 -0.50
C LYS A 2 10.68 -40.62 0.59
N PRO A 3 11.52 -39.67 1.03
CA PRO A 3 11.20 -38.73 2.12
C PRO A 3 9.85 -38.03 1.95
N LEU A 4 9.48 -37.65 0.72
CA LEU A 4 8.19 -37.03 0.42
C LEU A 4 7.00 -37.98 0.61
N VAL A 5 7.16 -39.25 0.24
CA VAL A 5 6.10 -40.25 0.44
C VAL A 5 5.95 -40.56 1.93
N ARG A 6 7.05 -40.60 2.69
CA ARG A 6 6.98 -40.67 4.16
C ARG A 6 6.23 -39.46 4.74
N PHE A 7 6.57 -38.25 4.31
CA PHE A 7 5.88 -37.03 4.75
C PHE A 7 4.37 -37.11 4.48
N LEU A 8 3.97 -37.42 3.25
CA LEU A 8 2.56 -37.56 2.89
C LEU A 8 1.86 -38.64 3.70
N SER A 9 2.46 -39.82 3.84
CA SER A 9 1.88 -40.91 4.63
C SER A 9 1.73 -40.54 6.10
N PHE A 10 2.73 -39.89 6.71
CA PHE A 10 2.68 -39.46 8.09
C PHE A 10 1.66 -38.33 8.32
N ALA A 11 1.58 -37.36 7.40
CA ALA A 11 0.61 -36.28 7.47
C ALA A 11 -0.83 -36.81 7.35
N VAL A 12 -1.08 -37.76 6.44
CA VAL A 12 -2.39 -38.40 6.28
C VAL A 12 -2.74 -39.30 7.46
N ALA A 13 -1.75 -39.99 8.04
CA ALA A 13 -1.94 -40.88 9.17
C ALA A 13 -1.98 -40.16 10.54
N GLY A 14 -1.77 -38.84 10.59
CA GLY A 14 -1.78 -38.06 11.83
C GLY A 14 -0.65 -38.45 12.80
N VAL A 15 0.52 -38.83 12.28
CA VAL A 15 1.66 -39.23 13.12
C VAL A 15 2.31 -38.02 13.78
N ASP A 16 2.62 -38.15 15.07
CA ASP A 16 3.24 -37.09 15.86
C ASP A 16 4.55 -36.58 15.22
N PRO A 17 4.78 -35.26 15.15
CA PRO A 17 6.02 -34.65 14.65
C PRO A 17 7.31 -35.22 15.28
N GLU A 18 7.30 -35.58 16.56
CA GLU A 18 8.45 -36.17 17.25
C GLU A 18 8.82 -37.54 16.67
N ILE A 19 7.82 -38.30 16.22
CA ILE A 19 7.98 -39.60 15.57
C ILE A 19 8.37 -39.44 14.08
N MET A 20 7.87 -38.38 13.44
CA MET A 20 8.16 -38.04 12.03
C MET A 20 9.65 -37.73 11.80
N GLY A 21 10.32 -37.14 12.80
CA GLY A 21 11.70 -36.65 12.72
C GLY A 21 11.86 -35.47 11.74
N ILE A 22 13.11 -35.08 11.45
CA ILE A 22 13.40 -33.91 10.59
C ILE A 22 13.30 -34.18 9.08
N GLY A 23 13.37 -35.44 8.65
CA GLY A 23 13.40 -35.82 7.22
C GLY A 23 12.20 -35.33 6.38
N PRO A 24 10.96 -35.38 6.89
CA PRO A 24 9.78 -34.87 6.20
C PRO A 24 9.79 -33.34 5.98
N VAL A 25 10.38 -32.58 6.90
CA VAL A 25 10.51 -31.12 6.82
C VAL A 25 11.36 -30.70 5.60
N TYR A 26 12.46 -31.40 5.34
CA TYR A 26 13.31 -31.13 4.17
C TYR A 26 12.74 -31.66 2.86
N ALA A 27 11.73 -32.54 2.92
CA ALA A 27 11.16 -33.16 1.73
C ALA A 27 10.32 -32.17 0.90
N VAL A 28 9.60 -31.25 1.55
CA VAL A 28 8.73 -30.28 0.86
C VAL A 28 9.54 -29.28 0.03
N PRO A 29 10.54 -28.54 0.58
CA PRO A 29 11.33 -27.60 -0.21
C PRO A 29 12.09 -28.29 -1.34
N LYS A 30 12.58 -29.52 -1.07
CA LYS A 30 13.24 -30.34 -2.08
C LYS A 30 12.29 -30.71 -3.21
N ALA A 31 11.06 -31.13 -2.92
CA ALA A 31 10.06 -31.47 -3.94
C ALA A 31 9.69 -30.27 -4.81
N LEU A 32 9.63 -29.07 -4.24
CA LEU A 32 9.31 -27.84 -4.98
C LEU A 32 10.44 -27.39 -5.92
N THR A 33 11.69 -27.58 -5.48
CA THR A 33 12.89 -27.05 -6.17
C THR A 33 13.59 -28.05 -7.09
N THR A 34 13.38 -29.36 -6.91
CA THR A 34 14.07 -30.39 -7.69
C THR A 34 13.66 -30.34 -9.17
N PRO A 35 14.61 -30.17 -10.11
CA PRO A 35 14.32 -30.25 -11.54
C PRO A 35 13.89 -31.66 -11.96
N THR A 36 12.92 -31.72 -12.84
CA THR A 36 12.39 -32.92 -13.49
C THR A 36 12.41 -32.72 -15.01
N GLY A 37 11.95 -33.72 -15.79
CA GLY A 37 11.75 -33.56 -17.23
C GLY A 37 10.78 -32.42 -17.60
N GLU A 38 9.88 -32.07 -16.68
CA GLU A 38 8.90 -30.97 -16.80
C GLU A 38 9.40 -29.65 -16.18
N GLY A 39 10.68 -29.56 -15.80
CA GLY A 39 11.23 -28.43 -15.05
C GLY A 39 11.05 -28.56 -13.53
N PHE A 40 10.93 -27.43 -12.83
CA PHE A 40 10.75 -27.36 -11.38
C PHE A 40 9.48 -26.55 -11.05
N LEU A 41 8.91 -26.71 -9.85
CA LEU A 41 7.70 -25.99 -9.47
C LEU A 41 8.01 -24.56 -9.00
N TYR A 42 8.76 -24.43 -7.92
CA TYR A 42 9.08 -23.12 -7.32
C TYR A 42 10.49 -23.10 -6.75
N ARG A 43 11.15 -21.94 -6.84
CA ARG A 43 12.33 -21.65 -6.03
C ARG A 43 11.86 -21.29 -4.62
N THR A 44 12.31 -22.04 -3.62
CA THR A 44 11.96 -21.78 -2.21
C THR A 44 13.12 -21.11 -1.49
N ASP A 45 12.84 -20.03 -0.75
CA ASP A 45 13.81 -19.35 0.11
C ASP A 45 13.39 -19.45 1.57
N MET A 46 14.24 -20.08 2.38
CA MET A 46 13.98 -20.33 3.81
C MET A 46 14.83 -19.43 4.71
N ARG A 47 15.47 -18.38 4.19
CA ARG A 47 16.44 -17.56 4.93
C ARG A 47 15.80 -16.61 5.95
N LEU A 48 14.50 -16.36 5.88
CA LEU A 48 13.77 -15.49 6.81
C LEU A 48 13.29 -16.21 8.09
N ARG A 49 13.66 -17.48 8.28
CA ARG A 49 13.36 -18.21 9.52
C ARG A 49 14.28 -17.76 10.67
N PRO A 50 13.91 -18.00 11.95
CA PRO A 50 14.77 -17.73 13.09
C PRO A 50 16.20 -18.25 12.89
N TRP A 51 17.19 -17.42 13.21
CA TRP A 51 18.63 -17.71 13.03
C TRP A 51 19.07 -17.93 11.56
N GLY A 52 18.21 -17.57 10.59
CA GLY A 52 18.50 -17.61 9.17
C GLY A 52 19.01 -18.98 8.70
N ARG A 53 20.16 -19.00 8.00
CA ARG A 53 20.76 -20.24 7.47
C ARG A 53 21.23 -21.20 8.55
N SER A 54 21.63 -20.69 9.71
CA SER A 54 22.18 -21.47 10.82
C SER A 54 21.09 -22.07 11.71
N GLY A 55 19.85 -21.59 11.58
CA GLY A 55 18.70 -22.09 12.34
C GLY A 55 18.09 -23.37 11.82
N SER A 56 17.40 -24.07 12.71
CA SER A 56 16.51 -25.19 12.38
C SER A 56 15.50 -24.78 11.30
N LEU A 57 15.16 -25.70 10.41
CA LEU A 57 14.20 -25.44 9.33
C LEU A 57 12.77 -25.27 9.85
N VAL A 58 12.45 -25.93 10.96
CA VAL A 58 11.20 -25.80 11.72
C VAL A 58 11.55 -25.49 13.16
N VAL A 59 10.76 -24.63 13.78
CA VAL A 59 10.90 -24.17 15.16
C VAL A 59 9.54 -24.34 15.85
N SER A 60 9.53 -24.65 17.15
CA SER A 60 8.30 -24.64 17.94
C SER A 60 7.71 -23.23 18.00
N VAL A 61 6.42 -23.11 18.32
CA VAL A 61 5.76 -21.82 18.51
C VAL A 61 6.47 -21.02 19.61
N ASP A 62 6.69 -21.63 20.77
CA ASP A 62 7.38 -21.00 21.90
C ASP A 62 8.79 -20.53 21.52
N GLY A 63 9.54 -21.36 20.79
CA GLY A 63 10.89 -21.01 20.34
C GLY A 63 10.91 -19.88 19.32
N TYR A 64 9.89 -19.79 18.46
CA TYR A 64 9.75 -18.68 17.51
C TYR A 64 9.41 -17.38 18.25
N LEU A 65 8.46 -17.42 19.18
CA LEU A 65 8.06 -16.25 19.98
C LEU A 65 9.22 -15.73 20.81
N ASP A 66 9.96 -16.62 21.47
CA ASP A 66 11.18 -16.28 22.21
C ASP A 66 12.22 -15.59 21.31
N TYR A 67 12.45 -16.12 20.11
CA TYR A 67 13.34 -15.49 19.12
C TYR A 67 12.87 -14.09 18.75
N VAL A 68 11.59 -13.91 18.39
CA VAL A 68 11.05 -12.59 17.98
C VAL A 68 11.14 -11.57 19.12
N LYS A 69 10.95 -12.02 20.36
CA LYS A 69 11.01 -11.18 21.54
C LYS A 69 12.43 -10.75 21.89
N ASN A 70 13.37 -11.69 21.91
CA ASN A 70 14.68 -11.50 22.53
C ASN A 70 15.84 -11.31 21.54
N HIS A 71 15.67 -11.74 20.28
CA HIS A 71 16.78 -11.87 19.33
C HIS A 71 16.52 -11.23 17.96
N ALA A 72 15.27 -11.16 17.52
CA ALA A 72 14.96 -10.65 16.18
C ALA A 72 15.29 -9.17 16.03
N LEU A 73 16.01 -8.87 14.95
CA LEU A 73 16.28 -7.51 14.51
C LEU A 73 15.01 -6.86 13.97
N LEU A 74 14.99 -5.53 13.97
CA LEU A 74 13.79 -4.78 13.60
C LEU A 74 13.37 -5.02 12.13
N TRP A 75 14.33 -5.27 11.23
CA TRP A 75 14.05 -5.66 9.86
C TRP A 75 13.39 -7.05 9.74
N GLU A 76 13.69 -7.98 10.66
CA GLU A 76 13.05 -9.29 10.70
C GLU A 76 11.59 -9.16 11.14
N LYS A 77 11.35 -8.29 12.14
CA LYS A 77 9.99 -7.94 12.58
C LYS A 77 9.18 -7.30 11.46
N GLN A 78 9.79 -6.37 10.72
CA GLN A 78 9.20 -5.76 9.53
C GLN A 78 8.86 -6.80 8.45
N ALA A 79 9.76 -7.74 8.18
CA ALA A 79 9.50 -8.83 7.23
C ALA A 79 8.34 -9.72 7.69
N LEU A 80 8.21 -9.97 9.00
CA LEU A 80 7.14 -10.79 9.58
C LEU A 80 5.75 -10.16 9.43
N LEU A 81 5.63 -8.85 9.19
CA LEU A 81 4.35 -8.20 8.88
C LEU A 81 3.67 -8.79 7.64
N LYS A 82 4.44 -9.39 6.72
CA LYS A 82 3.93 -10.00 5.49
C LYS A 82 3.55 -11.48 5.66
N ALA A 83 3.76 -12.05 6.85
CA ALA A 83 3.46 -13.44 7.12
C ALA A 83 1.96 -13.72 7.07
N ARG A 84 1.60 -14.85 6.47
CA ARG A 84 0.24 -15.40 6.47
C ARG A 84 0.31 -16.93 6.43
N PRO A 85 -0.61 -17.65 7.09
CA PRO A 85 -0.72 -19.08 6.90
C PRO A 85 -1.14 -19.38 5.46
N ILE A 86 -0.54 -20.43 4.89
CA ILE A 86 -0.88 -20.92 3.54
C ILE A 86 -1.29 -22.39 3.53
N ALA A 87 -0.92 -23.15 4.56
CA ALA A 87 -1.21 -24.57 4.73
C ALA A 87 -0.95 -24.99 6.19
N GLY A 88 -1.47 -26.15 6.58
CA GLY A 88 -1.27 -26.75 7.90
C GLY A 88 -2.43 -26.48 8.87
N ASP A 89 -2.13 -26.50 10.16
CA ASP A 89 -3.09 -26.21 11.24
C ASP A 89 -3.35 -24.69 11.30
N MET A 90 -4.49 -24.28 10.73
CA MET A 90 -4.88 -22.86 10.66
C MET A 90 -5.15 -22.26 12.06
N PRO A 91 -5.83 -22.96 13.00
CA PRO A 91 -5.92 -22.51 14.40
C PRO A 91 -4.56 -22.26 15.07
N LEU A 92 -3.59 -23.17 14.90
CA LEU A 92 -2.24 -22.98 15.44
C LEU A 92 -1.58 -21.73 14.87
N ALA A 93 -1.67 -21.53 13.56
CA ALA A 93 -1.09 -20.37 12.90
C ALA A 93 -1.77 -19.06 13.32
N ALA A 94 -3.09 -19.06 13.49
CA ALA A 94 -3.84 -17.90 13.98
C ALA A 94 -3.38 -17.48 15.38
N ARG A 95 -3.25 -18.44 16.31
CA ARG A 95 -2.71 -18.19 17.66
C ARG A 95 -1.30 -17.62 17.63
N PHE A 96 -0.40 -18.24 16.85
CA PHE A 96 0.96 -17.73 16.72
C PHE A 96 0.99 -16.27 16.20
N LEU A 97 0.19 -15.97 15.17
CA LEU A 97 0.13 -14.62 14.62
C LEU A 97 -0.48 -13.61 15.60
N GLU A 98 -1.42 -14.01 16.43
CA GLU A 98 -1.96 -13.17 17.50
C GLU A 98 -0.91 -12.90 18.59
N GLU A 99 -0.21 -13.94 19.04
CA GLU A 99 0.79 -13.86 20.10
C GLU A 99 2.05 -13.08 19.71
N VAL A 100 2.44 -13.12 18.43
CA VAL A 100 3.64 -12.41 17.96
C VAL A 100 3.39 -10.91 17.75
N GLN A 101 2.14 -10.50 17.50
CA GLN A 101 1.82 -9.11 17.13
C GLN A 101 2.33 -8.05 18.11
N PRO A 102 2.19 -8.19 19.44
CA PRO A 102 2.72 -7.22 20.39
C PRO A 102 4.22 -6.96 20.22
N HIS A 103 4.99 -7.95 19.76
CA HIS A 103 6.43 -7.83 19.56
C HIS A 103 6.83 -7.16 18.24
N LEU A 104 5.88 -7.05 17.29
CA LEU A 104 6.09 -6.42 15.98
C LEU A 104 5.79 -4.91 16.02
N PHE A 105 4.85 -4.49 16.87
CA PHE A 105 4.34 -3.12 16.93
C PHE A 105 4.73 -2.37 18.20
N CYS A 106 5.87 -2.73 18.83
CA CYS A 106 6.35 -2.13 20.08
C CYS A 106 7.63 -1.29 19.95
N ALA A 107 8.24 -1.22 18.76
CA ALA A 107 9.50 -0.52 18.58
C ALA A 107 9.30 1.01 18.52
N PRO A 108 10.26 1.80 19.04
CA PRO A 108 10.24 3.26 18.87
C PRO A 108 10.22 3.64 17.39
N VAL A 109 9.37 4.61 17.03
CA VAL A 109 9.16 5.04 15.63
C VAL A 109 10.48 5.41 14.95
N GLU A 110 11.36 6.12 15.65
CA GLU A 110 12.63 6.56 15.08
C GLU A 110 13.62 5.41 14.84
N GLU A 111 13.57 4.35 15.65
CA GLU A 111 14.38 3.15 15.41
C GLU A 111 13.89 2.39 14.17
N VAL A 112 12.57 2.32 13.96
CA VAL A 112 11.97 1.75 12.74
C VAL A 112 12.38 2.57 11.53
N ARG A 113 12.23 3.90 11.60
CA ARG A 113 12.61 4.84 10.54
C ARG A 113 14.08 4.66 10.14
N LYS A 114 14.98 4.68 11.13
CA LYS A 114 16.41 4.47 10.91
C LYS A 114 16.72 3.12 10.29
N THR A 115 16.10 2.05 10.79
CA THR A 115 16.32 0.69 10.24
C THR A 115 15.94 0.61 8.77
N ILE A 116 14.81 1.19 8.39
CA ILE A 116 14.35 1.23 6.98
C ILE A 116 15.31 2.06 6.13
N ARG A 117 15.71 3.24 6.61
CA ARG A 117 16.66 4.12 5.94
C ARG A 117 18.00 3.43 5.68
N ASP A 118 18.56 2.78 6.70
CA ASP A 118 19.83 2.05 6.61
C ASP A 118 19.75 0.89 5.62
N MET A 119 18.65 0.14 5.62
CA MET A 119 18.43 -0.93 4.64
C MET A 119 18.31 -0.39 3.22
N LYS A 120 17.53 0.68 3.02
CA LYS A 120 17.35 1.30 1.72
C LYS A 120 18.67 1.80 1.15
N SER A 121 19.45 2.53 1.96
CA SER A 121 20.76 3.04 1.59
C SER A 121 21.72 1.93 1.14
N ARG A 122 21.76 0.81 1.87
CA ARG A 122 22.59 -0.36 1.48
C ARG A 122 22.15 -0.95 0.13
N ILE A 123 20.85 -1.09 -0.09
CA ILE A 123 20.30 -1.64 -1.34
C ILE A 123 20.68 -0.74 -2.52
N GLU A 124 20.51 0.57 -2.40
CA GLU A 124 20.84 1.53 -3.47
C GLU A 124 22.35 1.59 -3.72
N GLN A 125 23.19 1.55 -2.68
CA GLN A 125 24.65 1.46 -2.84
C GLN A 125 25.08 0.19 -3.58
N GLU A 126 24.48 -0.96 -3.25
CA GLU A 126 24.75 -2.22 -3.97
C GLU A 126 24.33 -2.16 -5.44
N LEU A 127 23.23 -1.48 -5.77
CA LEU A 127 22.79 -1.29 -7.15
C LEU A 127 23.74 -0.35 -7.91
N GLN A 128 24.16 0.75 -7.28
CA GLN A 128 25.13 1.69 -7.83
C GLN A 128 26.46 1.01 -8.16
N GLN A 129 26.98 0.18 -7.24
CA GLN A 129 28.22 -0.59 -7.46
C GLN A 129 28.13 -1.57 -8.62
N LYS A 130 26.92 -2.04 -8.95
CA LYS A 130 26.65 -2.94 -10.09
C LYS A 130 26.35 -2.17 -11.39
N GLY A 131 26.41 -0.84 -11.38
CA GLY A 131 26.08 0.01 -12.52
C GLY A 131 24.57 0.03 -12.84
N ARG A 132 23.71 -0.27 -11.86
CA ARG A 132 22.25 -0.39 -12.03
C ARG A 132 21.50 0.75 -11.35
N SER A 133 21.92 1.98 -11.63
CA SER A 133 21.36 3.19 -11.01
C SER A 133 19.99 3.57 -11.55
N TRP A 134 19.61 3.08 -12.74
CA TRP A 134 18.34 3.40 -13.39
C TRP A 134 17.60 2.13 -13.83
N GLY A 135 16.27 2.21 -13.89
CA GLY A 135 15.41 1.14 -14.42
C GLY A 135 15.17 -0.04 -13.47
N GLU A 136 15.63 0.02 -12.22
CA GLU A 136 15.41 -1.03 -11.21
C GLU A 136 14.05 -0.88 -10.53
N VAL A 137 13.00 -1.47 -11.12
CA VAL A 137 11.60 -1.25 -10.70
C VAL A 137 11.29 -1.75 -9.29
N LYS A 138 12.07 -2.70 -8.78
CA LYS A 138 11.82 -3.34 -7.48
C LYS A 138 12.56 -2.70 -6.32
N SER A 139 13.80 -2.26 -6.55
CA SER A 139 14.74 -1.92 -5.48
C SER A 139 15.41 -0.56 -5.67
N GLY A 140 15.29 0.05 -6.85
CA GLY A 140 15.83 1.38 -7.14
C GLY A 140 15.05 2.49 -6.44
N GLU A 141 15.34 3.73 -6.80
CA GLU A 141 14.64 4.91 -6.30
C GLU A 141 13.19 4.95 -6.81
N GLY A 142 12.24 5.25 -5.93
CA GLY A 142 10.82 5.32 -6.31
C GLY A 142 10.23 3.96 -6.64
N SER A 143 10.70 2.90 -5.98
CA SER A 143 10.41 1.52 -6.39
C SER A 143 9.27 0.85 -5.62
N ILE A 144 8.94 -0.38 -6.02
CA ILE A 144 8.02 -1.28 -5.28
C ILE A 144 8.42 -1.37 -3.81
N ARG A 145 9.73 -1.50 -3.52
CA ARG A 145 10.25 -1.62 -2.15
C ARG A 145 10.04 -0.33 -1.36
N ASP A 146 10.06 0.83 -1.99
CA ASP A 146 9.86 2.11 -1.31
C ASP A 146 8.41 2.23 -0.84
N VAL A 147 7.45 1.82 -1.67
CA VAL A 147 6.04 1.72 -1.27
C VAL A 147 5.87 0.74 -0.10
N GLU A 148 6.50 -0.44 -0.18
CA GLU A 148 6.45 -1.44 0.89
C GLU A 148 7.05 -0.92 2.19
N PHE A 149 8.17 -0.19 2.11
CA PHE A 149 8.84 0.43 3.24
C PHE A 149 7.99 1.51 3.90
N VAL A 150 7.40 2.44 3.14
CA VAL A 150 6.47 3.45 3.69
C VAL A 150 5.28 2.77 4.36
N THR A 151 4.67 1.80 3.67
CA THR A 151 3.49 1.08 4.18
C THR A 151 3.80 0.31 5.47
N GLN A 152 4.95 -0.36 5.53
CA GLN A 152 5.37 -1.12 6.72
C GLN A 152 5.80 -0.18 7.85
N PHE A 153 6.49 0.92 7.54
CA PHE A 153 6.84 1.94 8.52
C PHE A 153 5.61 2.48 9.24
N LEU A 154 4.61 2.94 8.48
CA LEU A 154 3.38 3.50 9.04
C LEU A 154 2.61 2.46 9.85
N GLN A 155 2.55 1.21 9.40
CA GLN A 155 1.99 0.13 10.19
C GLN A 155 2.75 -0.13 11.49
N MET A 156 4.08 -0.08 11.50
CA MET A 156 4.87 -0.25 12.73
C MET A 156 4.72 0.93 13.67
N ALA A 157 4.61 2.15 13.15
CA ALA A 157 4.46 3.38 13.92
C ALA A 157 3.07 3.51 14.57
N HIS A 158 2.02 3.10 13.88
CA HIS A 158 0.63 3.32 14.33
C HIS A 158 -0.08 2.02 14.73
N GLY A 159 0.32 0.89 14.18
CA GLY A 159 -0.35 -0.40 14.35
C GLY A 159 -0.43 -0.84 15.80
N GLY A 160 0.49 -0.43 16.67
CA GLY A 160 0.42 -0.73 18.11
C GLY A 160 -0.83 -0.16 18.78
N ARG A 161 -1.21 1.08 18.42
CA ARG A 161 -2.37 1.80 18.93
C ARG A 161 -3.63 1.62 18.08
N HIS A 162 -3.46 1.36 16.79
CA HIS A 162 -4.55 1.20 15.81
C HIS A 162 -4.41 -0.16 15.11
N PRO A 163 -4.87 -1.26 15.73
CA PRO A 163 -4.79 -2.60 15.14
C PRO A 163 -5.43 -2.71 13.75
N GLU A 164 -6.38 -1.83 13.42
CA GLU A 164 -7.13 -1.77 12.17
C GLU A 164 -6.23 -1.54 10.96
N VAL A 165 -5.13 -0.80 11.13
CA VAL A 165 -4.19 -0.50 10.02
C VAL A 165 -3.28 -1.68 9.67
N ARG A 166 -3.24 -2.72 10.51
CA ARG A 166 -2.39 -3.89 10.30
C ARG A 166 -2.90 -4.75 9.15
N SER A 167 -2.09 -4.96 8.12
CA SER A 167 -2.37 -5.90 7.04
C SER A 167 -1.09 -6.46 6.42
N PHE A 168 -1.08 -7.77 6.17
CA PHE A 168 -0.01 -8.39 5.39
C PHE A 168 -0.05 -7.97 3.91
N ASN A 169 -1.16 -7.45 3.40
CA ASN A 169 -1.31 -7.02 2.01
C ASN A 169 -1.02 -5.52 1.90
N THR A 170 -0.10 -5.13 1.00
CA THR A 170 0.36 -3.73 0.88
C THR A 170 -0.77 -2.78 0.49
N LEU A 171 -1.56 -3.12 -0.53
CA LEU A 171 -2.66 -2.26 -0.99
C LEU A 171 -3.76 -2.13 0.06
N ARG A 172 -4.10 -3.22 0.76
CA ARG A 172 -5.07 -3.16 1.87
C ARG A 172 -4.56 -2.33 3.04
N ALA A 173 -3.27 -2.42 3.37
CA ALA A 173 -2.66 -1.57 4.38
C ALA A 173 -2.69 -0.10 3.97
N LEU A 174 -2.40 0.24 2.71
CA LEU A 174 -2.47 1.61 2.20
C LEU A 174 -3.88 2.20 2.34
N VAL A 175 -4.92 1.45 1.98
CA VAL A 175 -6.32 1.88 2.18
C VAL A 175 -6.58 2.18 3.66
N ARG A 176 -6.25 1.23 4.54
CA ARG A 176 -6.49 1.39 5.99
C ARG A 176 -5.67 2.52 6.61
N LEU A 177 -4.47 2.78 6.11
CA LEU A 177 -3.66 3.89 6.58
C LEU A 177 -4.28 5.24 6.18
N ALA A 178 -4.87 5.33 4.99
CA ALA A 178 -5.62 6.50 4.55
C ALA A 178 -6.92 6.68 5.34
N ASP A 179 -7.70 5.60 5.55
CA ASP A 179 -8.96 5.61 6.31
C ASP A 179 -8.80 6.16 7.74
N PHE A 180 -7.62 5.95 8.33
CA PHE A 180 -7.29 6.40 9.69
C PHE A 180 -6.46 7.69 9.72
N GLY A 181 -6.26 8.35 8.57
CA GLY A 181 -5.58 9.64 8.48
C GLY A 181 -4.06 9.58 8.67
N PHE A 182 -3.43 8.41 8.56
CA PHE A 182 -1.97 8.25 8.63
C PHE A 182 -1.28 8.39 7.26
N LEU A 183 -2.07 8.53 6.21
CA LEU A 183 -1.63 8.77 4.84
C LEU A 183 -2.62 9.72 4.18
N GLN A 184 -2.16 10.76 3.49
CA GLN A 184 -3.04 11.69 2.80
C GLN A 184 -3.68 11.01 1.58
N ALA A 185 -4.84 11.50 1.14
CA ALA A 185 -5.60 10.90 0.03
C ALA A 185 -4.81 10.91 -1.30
N ASP A 186 -4.07 11.99 -1.55
CA ASP A 186 -3.20 12.12 -2.73
C ASP A 186 -2.01 11.15 -2.68
N GLU A 187 -1.38 10.99 -1.52
CA GLU A 187 -0.28 10.06 -1.28
C GLU A 187 -0.74 8.62 -1.43
N TYR A 188 -1.92 8.28 -0.89
CA TYR A 188 -2.55 6.98 -1.08
C TYR A 188 -2.73 6.67 -2.56
N ARG A 189 -3.29 7.61 -3.33
CA ARG A 189 -3.50 7.45 -4.79
C ARG A 189 -2.18 7.24 -5.52
N GLN A 190 -1.16 8.04 -5.20
CA GLN A 190 0.17 7.95 -5.82
C GLN A 190 0.86 6.63 -5.50
N LEU A 191 0.89 6.21 -4.23
CA LEU A 191 1.51 4.95 -3.80
C LEU A 191 0.78 3.73 -4.35
N SER A 192 -0.55 3.72 -4.33
CA SER A 192 -1.35 2.58 -4.81
C SER A 192 -1.24 2.41 -6.33
N THR A 193 -1.43 3.49 -7.09
CA THR A 193 -1.33 3.47 -8.56
C THR A 193 0.09 3.13 -9.00
N GLY A 194 1.09 3.78 -8.40
CA GLY A 194 2.50 3.51 -8.68
C GLY A 194 2.90 2.08 -8.33
N TYR A 195 2.44 1.53 -7.20
CA TYR A 195 2.69 0.14 -6.84
C TYR A 195 2.12 -0.85 -7.86
N VAL A 196 0.86 -0.67 -8.26
CA VAL A 196 0.22 -1.53 -9.27
C VAL A 196 0.99 -1.42 -10.59
N PHE A 197 1.31 -0.22 -11.05
CA PHE A 197 2.05 0.00 -12.29
C PHE A 197 3.44 -0.67 -12.29
N LEU A 198 4.25 -0.45 -11.25
CA LEU A 198 5.58 -1.05 -11.15
C LEU A 198 5.52 -2.59 -11.03
N ARG A 199 4.50 -3.13 -10.36
CA ARG A 199 4.26 -4.59 -10.31
C ARG A 199 3.90 -5.15 -11.67
N THR A 200 3.09 -4.43 -12.46
CA THR A 200 2.76 -4.81 -13.84
C THR A 200 4.02 -4.83 -14.72
N ILE A 201 4.90 -3.83 -14.60
CA ILE A 201 6.21 -3.85 -15.27
C ILE A 201 7.03 -5.06 -14.83
N GLU A 202 7.17 -5.30 -13.52
CA GLU A 202 7.93 -6.44 -12.99
C GLU A 202 7.41 -7.78 -13.57
N HIS A 203 6.09 -7.95 -13.64
CA HIS A 203 5.48 -9.16 -14.19
C HIS A 203 5.73 -9.28 -15.70
N ALA A 204 5.61 -8.20 -16.46
CA ALA A 204 5.89 -8.19 -17.89
C ALA A 204 7.35 -8.56 -18.19
N LEU A 205 8.31 -7.98 -17.45
CA LEU A 205 9.73 -8.30 -17.56
C LEU A 205 10.00 -9.80 -17.27
N GLN A 206 9.39 -10.33 -16.21
CA GLN A 206 9.56 -11.74 -15.83
C GLN A 206 9.00 -12.70 -16.88
N LEU A 207 7.85 -12.37 -17.47
CA LEU A 207 7.24 -13.16 -18.54
C LEU A 207 8.06 -13.11 -19.84
N MET A 208 8.62 -11.95 -20.19
CA MET A 208 9.45 -11.78 -21.39
C MET A 208 10.72 -12.64 -21.35
N HIS A 209 11.38 -12.71 -20.20
CA HIS A 209 12.69 -13.38 -20.09
C HIS A 209 12.63 -14.76 -19.41
N ASN A 210 11.45 -15.18 -18.92
CA ASN A 210 11.26 -16.35 -18.07
C ASN A 210 12.29 -16.41 -16.91
N LYS A 211 12.61 -15.24 -16.35
CA LYS A 211 13.66 -15.02 -15.35
C LYS A 211 13.17 -13.98 -14.34
N GLN A 212 13.68 -14.04 -13.11
CA GLN A 212 13.48 -13.01 -12.08
C GLN A 212 14.32 -11.76 -12.41
N THR A 213 13.97 -11.07 -13.50
CA THR A 213 14.54 -9.77 -13.84
C THR A 213 13.68 -8.64 -13.27
N HIS A 214 14.35 -7.56 -12.86
CA HIS A 214 13.74 -6.37 -12.25
C HIS A 214 14.24 -5.08 -12.90
N SER A 215 15.16 -5.18 -13.86
CA SER A 215 15.75 -4.05 -14.56
C SER A 215 15.02 -3.84 -15.89
N LEU A 216 14.71 -2.60 -16.24
CA LEU A 216 14.25 -2.24 -17.57
C LEU A 216 15.32 -2.62 -18.63
N PRO A 217 14.92 -3.02 -19.84
CA PRO A 217 15.86 -3.34 -20.91
C PRO A 217 16.66 -2.11 -21.34
N GLU A 218 17.95 -2.29 -21.62
CA GLU A 218 18.81 -1.26 -22.23
C GLU A 218 18.63 -1.20 -23.76
N ASP A 219 18.22 -2.32 -24.39
CA ASP A 219 17.96 -2.37 -25.83
C ASP A 219 16.64 -1.65 -26.17
N GLU A 220 16.72 -0.68 -27.08
CA GLU A 220 15.57 0.14 -27.49
C GLU A 220 14.40 -0.68 -28.04
N ARG A 221 14.69 -1.82 -28.70
CA ARG A 221 13.64 -2.66 -29.31
C ARG A 221 12.92 -3.47 -28.24
N GLU A 222 13.66 -4.01 -27.26
CA GLU A 222 13.06 -4.68 -26.11
C GLU A 222 12.23 -3.72 -25.28
N LEU A 223 12.69 -2.48 -25.09
CA LEU A 223 11.96 -1.44 -24.38
C LEU A 223 10.68 -1.04 -25.12
N ALA A 224 10.74 -0.88 -26.45
CA ALA A 224 9.56 -0.63 -27.28
C ALA A 224 8.58 -1.81 -27.32
N TYR A 225 9.07 -3.04 -27.15
CA TYR A 225 8.20 -4.21 -26.99
C TYR A 225 7.52 -4.20 -25.62
N LEU A 226 8.26 -3.90 -24.55
CA LEU A 226 7.71 -3.77 -23.20
C LEU A 226 6.63 -2.69 -23.14
N ALA A 227 6.89 -1.50 -23.69
CA ALA A 227 5.91 -0.41 -23.74
C ALA A 227 4.60 -0.84 -24.41
N ARG A 228 4.69 -1.48 -25.58
CA ARG A 228 3.51 -2.01 -26.30
C ARG A 228 2.78 -3.10 -25.51
N ARG A 229 3.51 -3.98 -24.80
CA ARG A 229 2.92 -5.03 -23.95
C ARG A 229 2.18 -4.46 -22.74
N LEU A 230 2.56 -3.26 -22.31
CA LEU A 230 1.91 -2.50 -21.23
C LEU A 230 0.87 -1.52 -21.77
N ASP A 231 0.47 -1.67 -23.04
CA ASP A 231 -0.53 -0.85 -23.73
C ASP A 231 -0.16 0.65 -23.84
N PHE A 232 1.13 0.99 -23.82
CA PHE A 232 1.60 2.35 -24.11
C PHE A 232 1.71 2.60 -25.63
N PRO A 233 1.33 3.80 -26.11
CA PRO A 233 1.42 4.15 -27.53
C PRO A 233 2.86 4.13 -28.07
N ASP A 234 3.82 4.53 -27.24
CA ASP A 234 5.23 4.60 -27.58
C ASP A 234 6.12 4.51 -26.33
N THR A 235 7.41 4.26 -26.56
CA THR A 235 8.42 4.15 -25.50
C THR A 235 8.58 5.44 -24.70
N ALA A 236 8.45 6.61 -25.33
CA ALA A 236 8.67 7.89 -24.66
C ALA A 236 7.60 8.17 -23.60
N ARG A 237 6.33 7.92 -23.92
CA ARG A 237 5.21 8.03 -22.98
C ARG A 237 5.31 7.01 -21.84
N PHE A 238 5.75 5.79 -22.14
CA PHE A 238 6.01 4.78 -21.12
C PHE A 238 7.09 5.24 -20.12
N LEU A 239 8.23 5.70 -20.63
CA LEU A 239 9.34 6.16 -19.79
C LEU A 239 8.97 7.40 -18.98
N ALA A 240 8.28 8.37 -19.59
CA ALA A 240 7.81 9.56 -18.87
C ALA A 240 6.85 9.17 -17.72
N HIS A 241 5.93 8.24 -17.95
CA HIS A 241 5.03 7.75 -16.89
C HIS A 241 5.78 6.96 -15.80
N TYR A 242 6.78 6.17 -16.18
CA TYR A 242 7.67 5.48 -15.26
C TYR A 242 8.45 6.46 -14.37
N GLU A 243 9.11 7.44 -14.95
CA GLU A 243 9.89 8.43 -14.21
C GLU A 243 9.01 9.28 -13.29
N GLN A 244 7.84 9.70 -13.76
CA GLN A 244 6.87 10.43 -12.93
C GLN A 244 6.39 9.59 -11.73
N SER A 245 6.08 8.32 -11.97
CA SER A 245 5.64 7.39 -10.92
C SER A 245 6.74 7.17 -9.87
N CYS A 246 7.98 6.92 -10.32
CA CYS A 246 9.12 6.75 -9.43
C CYS A 246 9.39 8.03 -8.63
N SER A 247 9.39 9.19 -9.27
CA SER A 247 9.60 10.48 -8.60
C SER A 247 8.55 10.73 -7.50
N SER A 248 7.27 10.48 -7.80
CA SER A 248 6.17 10.65 -6.86
C SER A 248 6.30 9.71 -5.65
N ILE A 249 6.60 8.43 -5.90
CA ILE A 249 6.86 7.45 -4.83
C ILE A 249 8.05 7.87 -3.98
N ARG A 250 9.14 8.33 -4.62
CA ARG A 250 10.37 8.73 -3.94
C ARG A 250 10.13 9.93 -3.02
N GLN A 251 9.40 10.95 -3.47
CA GLN A 251 9.05 12.10 -2.64
C GLN A 251 8.28 11.69 -1.38
N ILE A 252 7.31 10.77 -1.52
CA ILE A 252 6.55 10.25 -0.37
C ILE A 252 7.45 9.43 0.56
N TYR A 253 8.32 8.58 0.00
CA TYR A 253 9.31 7.84 0.77
C TYR A 253 10.21 8.79 1.59
N GLU A 254 10.73 9.84 0.98
CA GLU A 254 11.58 10.83 1.64
C GLU A 254 10.82 11.57 2.74
N LYS A 255 9.57 11.98 2.49
CA LYS A 255 8.71 12.60 3.51
C LYS A 255 8.57 11.72 4.75
N TYR A 256 8.26 10.43 4.58
CA TYR A 256 7.98 9.54 5.72
C TYR A 256 9.22 8.92 6.35
N ILE A 257 10.34 8.80 5.63
CA ILE A 257 11.53 8.08 6.10
C ILE A 257 12.76 8.98 6.27
N GLU A 258 12.92 10.02 5.46
CA GLU A 258 14.08 10.94 5.51
C GLU A 258 13.77 12.27 6.22
N GLY A 259 12.51 12.71 6.21
CA GLY A 259 12.04 13.91 6.89
C GLY A 259 12.12 13.81 8.43
N ALA A 260 12.43 14.95 9.07
CA ALA A 260 12.22 15.16 10.51
C ALA A 260 10.73 15.32 10.81
N GLU A 261 10.31 14.93 12.02
CA GLU A 261 8.91 14.94 12.49
C GLU A 261 8.08 16.11 11.94
N GLN A 262 7.14 15.79 11.05
CA GLN A 262 5.87 16.51 11.06
C GLN A 262 4.92 15.65 11.88
N PRO A 263 4.34 16.17 12.97
CA PRO A 263 3.22 15.51 13.60
C PRO A 263 2.15 15.38 12.51
N VAL A 264 1.86 14.15 12.10
CA VAL A 264 0.63 13.86 11.36
C VAL A 264 -0.48 14.23 12.34
N ALA A 265 -1.04 15.43 12.17
CA ALA A 265 -2.23 15.83 12.87
C ALA A 265 -3.28 14.80 12.50
N VAL A 266 -3.66 13.96 13.47
CA VAL A 266 -4.83 13.10 13.35
C VAL A 266 -5.99 14.07 13.16
N ALA A 267 -6.49 14.18 11.94
CA ALA A 267 -7.68 14.98 11.68
C ALA A 267 -8.78 14.45 12.60
N PRO A 268 -9.43 15.30 13.40
CA PRO A 268 -10.50 14.86 14.27
C PRO A 268 -11.61 14.24 13.41
N ARG A 269 -12.20 13.15 13.90
CA ARG A 269 -13.38 12.56 13.28
C ARG A 269 -14.54 13.54 13.49
N VAL A 270 -14.99 14.20 12.42
CA VAL A 270 -16.08 15.20 12.47
C VAL A 270 -17.39 14.54 12.05
N GLU A 271 -18.41 14.64 12.92
CA GLU A 271 -19.81 14.31 12.61
C GLU A 271 -20.41 15.42 11.71
N PRO A 272 -21.34 15.08 10.79
CA PRO A 272 -21.75 16.02 9.75
C PRO A 272 -22.75 17.05 10.30
N GLU A 273 -22.29 18.29 10.50
CA GLU A 273 -23.18 19.46 10.61
C GLU A 273 -23.11 20.31 9.33
N ALA A 274 -24.29 20.68 8.83
CA ALA A 274 -24.47 21.39 7.56
C ALA A 274 -24.27 22.91 7.72
N ALA A 275 -23.25 23.44 7.04
CA ALA A 275 -23.05 24.87 6.74
C ALA A 275 -22.59 25.02 5.26
N PRO A 276 -22.77 26.19 4.61
CA PRO A 276 -22.89 26.28 3.14
C PRO A 276 -21.57 25.98 2.41
N VAL A 277 -21.54 24.82 1.74
CA VAL A 277 -20.35 24.13 1.21
C VAL A 277 -19.63 24.86 0.05
N ILE A 278 -20.30 25.71 -0.72
CA ILE A 278 -19.69 26.35 -1.91
C ILE A 278 -18.85 27.59 -1.57
N GLU A 279 -19.18 28.33 -0.50
CA GLU A 279 -18.38 29.51 -0.10
C GLU A 279 -17.02 29.14 0.51
N GLY A 280 -16.80 27.87 0.86
CA GLY A 280 -15.54 27.30 1.36
C GLY A 280 -14.76 26.43 0.36
N MET A 281 -15.10 26.48 -0.94
CA MET A 281 -14.33 25.78 -1.97
C MET A 281 -13.06 26.55 -2.36
N GLU A 282 -12.03 25.84 -2.82
CA GLU A 282 -10.78 26.46 -3.29
C GLU A 282 -11.04 27.60 -4.29
N PRO A 283 -10.23 28.69 -4.29
CA PRO A 283 -10.40 29.83 -5.21
C PRO A 283 -10.47 29.44 -6.69
N SER A 284 -9.83 28.34 -7.07
CA SER A 284 -9.83 27.73 -8.40
C SER A 284 -11.21 27.28 -8.88
N TYR A 285 -12.15 27.00 -7.97
CA TYR A 285 -13.51 26.54 -8.29
C TYR A 285 -14.31 27.58 -9.08
N ALA A 286 -14.23 28.84 -8.66
CA ALA A 286 -14.92 29.96 -9.31
C ALA A 286 -14.26 30.40 -10.62
N GLU A 287 -12.99 30.00 -10.84
CA GLU A 287 -12.26 30.24 -12.09
C GLU A 287 -12.60 29.20 -13.17
N ILE A 288 -13.00 27.98 -12.77
CA ILE A 288 -13.27 26.85 -13.66
C ILE A 288 -14.74 26.78 -14.09
N PHE A 289 -15.69 27.14 -13.21
CA PHE A 289 -17.12 27.04 -13.50
C PHE A 289 -17.79 28.41 -13.70
N SER A 290 -18.69 28.48 -14.67
CA SER A 290 -19.52 29.67 -14.87
C SER A 290 -20.49 29.90 -13.71
N PRO A 291 -20.95 31.14 -13.48
CA PRO A 291 -21.94 31.43 -12.43
C PRO A 291 -23.21 30.58 -12.54
N ASP A 292 -23.58 30.15 -13.74
CA ASP A 292 -24.78 29.34 -14.00
C ASP A 292 -24.55 27.88 -13.59
N GLU A 293 -23.36 27.34 -13.88
CA GLU A 293 -22.94 26.00 -13.43
C GLU A 293 -22.83 25.93 -11.92
N ILE A 294 -22.24 26.95 -11.27
CA ILE A 294 -22.15 27.03 -9.81
C ILE A 294 -23.55 27.02 -9.17
N ARG A 295 -24.53 27.74 -9.75
CA ARG A 295 -25.92 27.68 -9.29
C ARG A 295 -26.54 26.30 -9.49
N GLY A 296 -26.17 25.59 -10.56
CA GLY A 296 -26.55 24.20 -10.78
C GLY A 296 -26.01 23.28 -9.69
N HIS A 297 -24.71 23.37 -9.41
CA HIS A 297 -24.04 22.57 -8.37
C HIS A 297 -24.64 22.82 -6.99
N LYS A 298 -24.98 24.07 -6.66
CA LYS A 298 -25.68 24.42 -5.41
C LYS A 298 -27.03 23.69 -5.28
N ARG A 299 -27.82 23.66 -6.35
CA ARG A 299 -29.12 22.96 -6.35
C ARG A 299 -28.99 21.47 -6.13
N LEU A 300 -27.90 20.85 -6.59
CA LEU A 300 -27.62 19.44 -6.34
C LEU A 300 -27.20 19.24 -4.87
N LEU A 301 -26.34 20.10 -4.33
CA LEU A 301 -25.91 20.06 -2.93
C LEU A 301 -27.09 20.26 -1.96
N ASP A 302 -28.02 21.18 -2.27
CA ASP A 302 -29.21 21.45 -1.45
C ASP A 302 -30.18 20.25 -1.37
N ARG A 303 -30.02 19.22 -2.21
CA ARG A 303 -30.81 17.98 -2.19
C ARG A 303 -30.18 16.87 -1.36
N LEU A 304 -28.94 17.05 -0.92
CA LEU A 304 -28.28 16.09 -0.05
C LEU A 304 -28.90 16.10 1.34
N GLY A 305 -28.94 14.92 1.97
CA GLY A 305 -29.45 14.73 3.32
C GLY A 305 -29.01 13.38 3.89
N GLU A 306 -29.47 13.03 5.09
CA GLU A 306 -29.06 11.80 5.78
C GLU A 306 -29.39 10.53 4.98
N GLU A 307 -30.52 10.51 4.25
CA GLU A 307 -30.94 9.39 3.41
C GLU A 307 -30.48 9.53 1.95
N ASN A 308 -30.02 10.72 1.55
CA ASN A 308 -29.65 11.04 0.16
C ASN A 308 -28.24 11.65 0.14
N ILE A 309 -27.24 10.78 0.16
CA ILE A 309 -25.84 11.17 0.38
C ILE A 309 -25.08 11.53 -0.91
N VAL A 310 -25.69 11.29 -2.08
CA VAL A 310 -25.09 11.55 -3.40
C VAL A 310 -26.17 11.97 -4.40
N GLU A 311 -25.83 12.96 -5.21
CA GLU A 311 -26.66 13.47 -6.31
C GLU A 311 -25.83 13.46 -7.59
N VAL A 312 -26.45 13.04 -8.68
CA VAL A 312 -25.80 12.88 -9.98
C VAL A 312 -26.64 13.54 -11.05
N GLU A 313 -26.05 14.47 -11.78
CA GLU A 313 -26.63 15.08 -12.96
C GLU A 313 -25.83 14.69 -14.20
N ALA A 314 -26.51 14.17 -15.22
CA ALA A 314 -25.92 13.79 -16.49
C ALA A 314 -26.57 14.58 -17.63
N VAL A 315 -25.78 15.39 -18.34
CA VAL A 315 -26.23 16.24 -19.44
C VAL A 315 -25.52 15.80 -20.73
N PRO A 316 -26.26 15.37 -21.77
CA PRO A 316 -25.65 15.01 -23.05
C PRO A 316 -25.10 16.26 -23.76
N ARG A 317 -24.03 16.09 -24.52
CA ARG A 317 -23.45 17.13 -25.41
C ARG A 317 -23.59 16.72 -26.88
N ASP A 318 -23.52 17.71 -27.77
CA ASP A 318 -23.72 17.54 -29.21
C ASP A 318 -22.61 16.70 -29.89
N ASP A 319 -21.46 16.54 -29.25
CA ASP A 319 -20.31 15.76 -29.72
C ASP A 319 -20.36 14.27 -29.33
N GLY A 320 -21.48 13.82 -28.76
CA GLY A 320 -21.66 12.44 -28.28
C GLY A 320 -21.02 12.17 -26.91
N THR A 321 -20.47 13.18 -26.25
CA THR A 321 -20.00 13.08 -24.87
C THR A 321 -21.09 13.45 -23.86
N TRP A 322 -20.86 13.12 -22.59
CA TRP A 322 -21.74 13.49 -21.49
C TRP A 322 -20.98 14.34 -20.48
N ARG A 323 -21.62 15.40 -19.97
CA ARG A 323 -21.18 16.07 -18.76
C ARG A 323 -21.84 15.37 -17.58
N LEU A 324 -21.02 14.79 -16.72
CA LEU A 324 -21.45 14.20 -15.47
C LEU A 324 -21.03 15.11 -14.32
N THR A 325 -22.00 15.57 -13.53
CA THR A 325 -21.77 16.30 -12.28
C THR A 325 -22.19 15.39 -11.13
N VAL A 326 -21.26 15.05 -10.26
CA VAL A 326 -21.54 14.27 -9.04
C VAL A 326 -21.26 15.18 -7.85
N VAL A 327 -22.23 15.32 -6.95
CA VAL A 327 -22.04 15.96 -5.64
C VAL A 327 -22.46 14.98 -4.56
N GLY A 328 -21.73 14.95 -3.46
CA GLY A 328 -22.04 14.03 -2.37
C GLY A 328 -21.18 14.34 -1.15
N PHE A 329 -21.47 13.66 -0.06
CA PHE A 329 -20.54 13.65 1.07
C PHE A 329 -19.30 12.86 0.66
N ASP A 330 -18.13 13.50 0.75
CA ASP A 330 -16.87 12.88 0.35
C ASP A 330 -16.55 11.71 1.29
N GLN A 331 -16.76 10.47 0.80
CA GLN A 331 -16.31 9.26 1.46
C GLN A 331 -15.11 8.68 0.73
N ILE A 332 -14.20 8.11 1.51
CA ILE A 332 -12.92 7.60 1.01
C ILE A 332 -13.16 6.50 -0.03
N GLY A 333 -12.71 6.74 -1.25
CA GLY A 333 -12.78 5.79 -2.35
C GLY A 333 -13.96 5.99 -3.31
N ASP A 334 -14.88 6.91 -3.05
CA ASP A 334 -16.05 7.15 -3.90
C ASP A 334 -15.67 7.54 -5.33
N LEU A 335 -14.68 8.44 -5.50
CA LEU A 335 -14.17 8.79 -6.82
C LEU A 335 -13.63 7.56 -7.57
N SER A 336 -12.86 6.70 -6.90
CA SER A 336 -12.33 5.47 -7.50
C SER A 336 -13.44 4.50 -7.90
N MET A 337 -14.49 4.40 -7.09
CA MET A 337 -15.66 3.57 -7.36
C MET A 337 -16.48 4.12 -8.53
N ILE A 338 -16.71 5.43 -8.60
CA ILE A 338 -17.41 6.09 -9.70
C ILE A 338 -16.64 5.91 -11.02
N CYS A 339 -15.33 6.18 -11.03
CA CYS A 339 -14.49 5.95 -12.21
C CYS A 339 -14.49 4.49 -12.65
N GLY A 340 -14.42 3.55 -11.69
CA GLY A 340 -14.51 2.12 -11.97
C GLY A 340 -15.86 1.70 -12.57
N LEU A 341 -16.97 2.25 -12.06
CA LEU A 341 -18.31 2.00 -12.59
C LEU A 341 -18.45 2.54 -14.02
N LEU A 342 -18.02 3.77 -14.28
CA LEU A 342 -18.05 4.37 -15.62
C LEU A 342 -17.30 3.50 -16.63
N PHE A 343 -16.09 3.05 -16.28
CA PHE A 343 -15.32 2.13 -17.10
C PHE A 343 -16.05 0.80 -17.37
N VAL A 344 -16.63 0.18 -16.33
CA VAL A 344 -17.40 -1.08 -16.47
C VAL A 344 -18.61 -0.92 -17.40
N TYR A 345 -19.25 0.25 -17.41
CA TYR A 345 -20.37 0.56 -18.30
C TYR A 345 -19.94 1.08 -19.68
N GLY A 346 -18.64 1.06 -20.00
CA GLY A 346 -18.12 1.42 -21.32
C GLY A 346 -18.00 2.93 -21.57
N PHE A 347 -17.90 3.72 -20.50
CA PHE A 347 -17.62 5.15 -20.59
C PHE A 347 -16.13 5.44 -20.30
N ASP A 348 -15.53 6.24 -21.16
CA ASP A 348 -14.18 6.79 -20.97
C ASP A 348 -14.27 8.23 -20.44
N ILE A 349 -13.48 8.54 -19.41
CA ILE A 349 -13.38 9.89 -18.86
C ILE A 349 -12.41 10.69 -19.74
N VAL A 350 -12.96 11.64 -20.50
CA VAL A 350 -12.17 12.50 -21.42
C VAL A 350 -11.42 13.59 -20.67
N ASP A 351 -12.08 14.21 -19.69
CA ASP A 351 -11.55 15.26 -18.81
C ASP A 351 -12.42 15.33 -17.54
N GLY A 352 -11.89 15.87 -16.45
CA GLY A 352 -12.60 15.95 -15.18
C GLY A 352 -11.95 16.89 -14.18
N ASN A 353 -12.80 17.61 -13.44
CA ASN A 353 -12.38 18.43 -12.32
C ASN A 353 -13.01 17.88 -11.04
N VAL A 354 -12.23 17.76 -9.96
CA VAL A 354 -12.67 17.25 -8.67
C VAL A 354 -12.33 18.29 -7.61
N PHE A 355 -13.33 18.66 -6.80
CA PHE A 355 -13.18 19.65 -5.74
C PHE A 355 -13.80 19.13 -4.47
N THR A 356 -13.12 19.38 -3.35
CA THR A 356 -13.62 19.17 -2.00
C THR A 356 -13.72 20.54 -1.33
N ALA A 357 -14.75 20.77 -0.53
CA ALA A 357 -14.83 21.99 0.26
C ALA A 357 -13.89 21.88 1.46
N GLU A 358 -13.08 22.91 1.72
CA GLU A 358 -12.30 23.00 2.96
C GLU A 358 -13.26 23.23 4.13
N GLN A 359 -12.93 22.67 5.30
CA GLN A 359 -13.69 22.94 6.52
C GLN A 359 -13.64 24.44 6.86
N VAL A 360 -14.79 25.10 6.89
CA VAL A 360 -14.93 26.43 7.48
C VAL A 360 -14.73 26.27 8.99
N GLU A 361 -13.67 26.89 9.54
CA GLU A 361 -13.48 27.00 10.99
C GLU A 361 -14.75 27.57 11.63
N ALA A 362 -15.26 26.89 12.67
CA ALA A 362 -16.41 27.37 13.42
C ALA A 362 -16.15 28.80 13.94
N PRO A 363 -17.13 29.73 13.86
CA PRO A 363 -16.96 31.07 14.40
C PRO A 363 -16.68 30.97 15.90
N THR A 364 -15.58 31.57 16.32
CA THR A 364 -15.17 31.69 17.72
C THR A 364 -16.30 32.34 18.51
N GLU A 365 -16.83 31.64 19.52
CA GLU A 365 -17.81 32.21 20.45
C GLU A 365 -17.29 33.55 21.03
N PRO A 366 -18.16 34.57 21.18
CA PRO A 366 -17.74 35.86 21.70
C PRO A 366 -17.28 35.71 23.15
N ALA A 367 -16.10 36.26 23.43
CA ALA A 367 -15.48 36.28 24.74
C ALA A 367 -16.47 36.69 25.85
N ALA A 368 -16.62 35.83 26.85
CA ALA A 368 -17.37 36.12 28.06
C ALA A 368 -16.84 37.41 28.74
N PRO A 369 -17.73 38.26 29.30
CA PRO A 369 -17.38 39.60 29.74
C PRO A 369 -16.43 39.57 30.95
N GLY A 370 -15.40 40.42 30.88
CA GLY A 370 -14.34 40.53 31.86
C GLY A 370 -14.84 40.81 33.28
N ARG A 371 -14.35 40.01 34.24
CA ARG A 371 -14.38 40.35 35.66
C ARG A 371 -13.38 41.48 35.93
N PHE A 372 -13.87 42.69 36.17
CA PHE A 372 -13.12 43.74 36.84
C PHE A 372 -12.97 43.40 38.34
N PRO A 373 -11.78 43.54 38.95
CA PRO A 373 -11.64 43.53 40.41
C PRO A 373 -11.99 44.93 40.96
N GLY A 374 -13.06 45.01 41.75
CA GLY A 374 -13.45 46.22 42.46
C GLY A 374 -12.45 46.60 43.55
N ARG A 375 -12.09 47.89 43.61
CA ARG A 375 -11.45 48.53 44.75
C ARG A 375 -12.52 49.15 45.67
N ARG A 376 -12.35 48.84 46.95
CA ARG A 376 -12.98 49.35 48.19
C ARG A 376 -14.39 48.86 48.52
#